data_AF-A0A7I7SQR2-F1
#
_entry.id   AF-A0A7I7SQR2-F1
#
_cell.length_a   1.000
_cell.length_b   1.000
_cell.length_c   1.000
_cell.angle_alpha   90.00
_cell.angle_beta   90.00
_cell.angle_gamma   90.00
#
_symmetry.space_group_name_H-M   'P 1'
#
loop_
_entity.id
_entity.type
_entity.pdbx_description
1 polymer ?
#
loop_
_entity_poly.entity_id
_entity_poly.type
_entity_poly.pdbx_seq_one_letter_code
_entity_poly.pdbx_strand_id
1 'polypeptide(L)' 'MTPRQAPRLQRVRVELRLFPATAEALYQRAAEWNVSVSEAGNRLIDAGLSSTADIDEKS' A
#
# COMPACT_ATOMS: atom_id res chain seq x y z
N MET A 1 24.05 -4.12 30.27
CA MET A 1 23.42 -4.66 29.04
C MET A 1 22.67 -3.53 28.37
N THR A 2 23.18 -3.02 27.25
CA THR A 2 22.52 -1.98 26.46
C THR A 2 21.50 -2.61 25.53
N PRO A 3 20.23 -2.16 25.48
CA PRO A 3 19.24 -2.72 24.58
C PRO A 3 19.61 -2.37 23.13
N ARG A 4 19.69 -3.40 22.28
CA ARG A 4 19.90 -3.27 20.83
C ARG A 4 18.66 -2.57 20.25
N GLN A 5 18.76 -1.28 19.96
CA GLN A 5 17.72 -0.55 19.24
C GLN A 5 17.53 -1.19 17.87
N ALA A 6 16.37 -1.80 17.65
CA ALA A 6 15.98 -2.24 16.32
C ALA A 6 15.94 -1.00 15.40
N PRO A 7 16.43 -1.10 14.16
CA PRO A 7 16.38 0.02 13.22
C PRO A 7 14.93 0.46 13.06
N ARG A 8 14.64 1.73 13.37
CA ARG A 8 13.32 2.32 13.15
C ARG A 8 13.08 2.30 11.64
N LEU A 9 12.11 1.50 11.18
CA LEU A 9 11.65 1.52 9.80
C LEU A 9 11.27 2.96 9.44
N GLN A 10 12.05 3.59 8.56
CA GLN A 10 11.73 4.93 8.07
C GLN A 10 10.50 4.80 7.17
N ARG A 11 9.35 5.26 7.66
CA ARG A 11 8.14 5.36 6.86
C ARG A 11 8.07 6.76 6.26
N VAL A 12 8.12 6.84 4.94
CA VAL A 12 7.83 8.09 4.22
C VAL A 12 6.32 8.25 4.15
N ARG A 13 5.81 9.38 4.63
CA ARG A 13 4.40 9.73 4.48
C ARG A 13 4.22 10.47 3.16
N VAL A 14 3.27 10.01 2.36
CA VAL A 14 2.86 10.67 1.11
C VAL A 14 1.38 11.05 1.19
N GLU A 15 0.99 12.10 0.49
CA GLU A 15 -0.40 12.50 0.33
C GLU A 15 -0.82 12.25 -1.12
N LEU A 16 -1.94 11.54 -1.30
CA LEU A 16 -2.48 11.21 -2.61
C LEU A 16 -3.77 11.99 -2.84
N ARG A 17 -3.86 12.70 -3.97
CA ARG A 17 -5.11 13.31 -4.43
C ARG A 17 -5.79 12.34 -5.37
N LEU A 18 -6.92 11.80 -4.94
CA LEU A 18 -7.69 10.82 -5.69
C LEU A 18 -9.01 11.43 -6.15
N PHE A 19 -9.55 10.93 -7.26
CA PHE A 19 -10.94 11.19 -7.60
C PHE A 19 -11.86 10.60 -6.53
N PRO A 20 -13.05 11.20 -6.27
CA PRO A 20 -13.96 10.73 -5.23
C PRO A 20 -14.27 9.23 -5.32
N ALA A 21 -14.61 8.74 -6.53
CA ALA A 21 -14.90 7.33 -6.76
C ALA A 21 -13.73 6.39 -6.40
N THR A 22 -12.49 6.81 -6.67
CA THR A 22 -11.30 6.03 -6.31
C THR A 22 -11.06 6.02 -4.81
N ALA A 23 -11.27 7.15 -4.13
CA ALA A 23 -11.17 7.22 -2.68
C ALA A 23 -12.22 6.33 -2.00
N GLU A 24 -13.47 6.37 -2.46
CA GLU A 24 -14.55 5.51 -1.98
C GLU A 24 -14.22 4.03 -2.15
N ALA A 25 -13.72 3.63 -3.32
CA ALA A 25 -13.30 2.26 -3.56
C ALA A 25 -12.17 1.82 -2.59
N LEU A 26 -11.20 2.70 -2.32
CA LEU A 26 -10.14 2.42 -1.35
C LEU A 26 -10.70 2.23 0.07
N TYR A 27 -11.63 3.07 0.51
CA TYR A 27 -12.28 2.92 1.81
C TYR A 27 -13.10 1.62 1.90
N GLN A 28 -13.83 1.27 0.85
CA GLN A 28 -14.57 0.00 0.78
C GLN A 28 -13.64 -1.20 0.91
N ARG A 29 -12.51 -1.21 0.19
CA ARG A 29 -11.51 -2.29 0.30
C ARG A 29 -10.91 -2.39 1.70
N ALA A 30 -10.60 -1.25 2.32
CA ALA A 30 -10.10 -1.24 3.70
C ALA A 30 -11.10 -1.86 4.68
N ALA A 31 -12.41 -1.54 4.51
CA ALA A 31 -13.48 -2.12 5.31
C ALA A 31 -13.65 -3.63 5.05
N GLU A 32 -13.72 -4.06 3.79
CA GLU A 32 -13.86 -5.46 3.39
C GLU A 32 -12.72 -6.34 3.93
N TRP A 33 -11.50 -5.84 3.91
CA TRP A 33 -10.31 -6.56 4.39
C TRP A 33 -10.08 -6.43 5.89
N ASN A 34 -10.87 -5.60 6.57
CA ASN A 34 -10.71 -5.27 7.99
C ASN A 34 -9.28 -4.76 8.32
N VAL A 35 -8.78 -3.83 7.50
CA VAL A 35 -7.45 -3.20 7.66
C VAL A 35 -7.53 -1.68 7.58
N SER A 36 -6.43 -1.01 7.90
CA SER A 36 -6.32 0.45 7.71
C SER A 36 -6.31 0.83 6.22
N VAL A 37 -6.73 2.07 5.91
CA VAL A 37 -6.67 2.63 4.55
C VAL A 37 -5.26 2.58 3.97
N SER A 38 -4.23 2.86 4.78
CA SER A 38 -2.83 2.79 4.35
C SER A 38 -2.41 1.37 3.98
N GLU A 39 -2.85 0.37 4.76
CA GLU A 39 -2.55 -1.04 4.49
C GLU A 39 -3.27 -1.52 3.23
N ALA A 40 -4.55 -1.16 3.06
CA ALA A 40 -5.27 -1.45 1.83
C ALA A 40 -4.60 -0.80 0.61
N GLY A 41 -4.15 0.45 0.76
CA GLY A 41 -3.39 1.16 -0.27
C GLY A 41 -2.10 0.43 -0.65
N ASN A 42 -1.31 0.00 0.33
CA ASN A 42 -0.09 -0.77 0.08
C ASN A 42 -0.39 -2.05 -0.71
N ARG A 43 -1.39 -2.84 -0.29
CA ARG A 43 -1.77 -4.09 -0.99
C ARG A 43 -2.18 -3.86 -2.44
N LEU A 44 -2.93 -2.78 -2.70
CA LEU A 44 -3.37 -2.42 -4.06
C LEU A 44 -2.18 -1.99 -4.93
N ILE A 45 -1.24 -1.22 -4.36
CA ILE A 45 -0.02 -0.83 -5.07
C ILE A 45 0.84 -2.06 -5.38
N ASP A 46 1.06 -2.94 -4.40
CA ASP A 46 1.84 -4.17 -4.58
C ASP A 46 1.22 -5.10 -5.64
N ALA A 47 -0.11 -5.24 -5.63
CA ALA A 47 -0.84 -6.01 -6.64
C ALA A 47 -0.70 -5.40 -8.04
N GLY A 48 -0.78 -4.06 -8.16
CA GLY A 48 -0.58 -3.35 -9.42
C GLY A 48 0.84 -3.53 -9.97
N LEU A 49 1.85 -3.39 -9.11
CA LEU A 49 3.26 -3.56 -9.48
C LEU A 49 3.59 -4.99 -9.89
N SER A 50 3.06 -5.98 -9.17
CA SER A 50 3.26 -7.40 -9.49
C SER A 50 2.64 -7.74 -10.85
N SER A 51 1.41 -7.27 -11.09
CA SER A 51 0.73 -7.47 -12.38
C SER A 51 1.49 -6.84 -13.56
N THR A 52 2.15 -5.71 -13.35
CA THR A 52 3.00 -5.10 -14.40
C THR A 52 4.33 -5.83 -14.62
N ALA A 53 4.90 -6.44 -13.58
CA ALA A 53 6.13 -7.23 -13.72
C ALA A 53 5.92 -8.46 -14.61
N ASP A 54 4.75 -9.10 -14.54
CA ASP A 54 4.36 -10.22 -15.41
C ASP A 54 4.23 -9.84 -16.90
N ILE A 55 4.09 -8.55 -17.22
CA ILE A 55 3.94 -8.06 -18.60
C ILE A 55 5.32 -7.79 -19.24
N ASP A 56 6.30 -7.35 -18.45
CA ASP A 56 7.65 -7.03 -18.93
C ASP A 56 8.47 -8.30 -19.20
N GLU A 57 8.28 -9.36 -18.41
CA GLU A 57 9.03 -10.63 -18.53
C GLU A 57 8.64 -11.49 -19.76
N LYS A 58 7.61 -11.08 -20.51
CA LYS A 58 7.15 -11.75 -21.74
C LYS A 58 7.42 -10.97 -23.03
N SER A 59 8.13 -9.84 -22.96
CA SER A 59 8.47 -9.02 -24.13
C SER A 59 9.88 -9.31 -24.68
#